data_AF-A0A7X7SBJ2-F1
#
_entry.id   AF-A0A7X7SBJ2-F1
#
_cell.length_a   1.000
_cell.length_b   1.000
_cell.length_c   1.000
_cell.angle_alpha   90.00
_cell.angle_beta   90.00
_cell.angle_gamma   90.00
#
_symmetry.space_group_name_H-M   'P 1'
#
loop_
_entity.id
_entity.type
_entity.pdbx_description
1 polymer ?
#
loop_
_entity_poly.entity_id
_entity_poly.type
_entity_poly.pdbx_seq_one_letter_code
_entity_poly.pdbx_strand_id
1 'polypeptide(L)'
;MNGQNRQTKTGAAVYGDPGDRARLAGLMRALGPVLLGVALAGAALGLLAVRPAPAGAVLLLAAATFWVAARRSAARVRAFFKGARGEERVAAVLATLPPGFAVFHGVDGGPGMRLAARGDIDHIVIGPAGVWVVETKCW
;
A
#
# COMPACT_ATOMS: atom_id res chain seq x y z
N MET A 1 -11.58 -15.86 1.34
CA MET A 1 -12.27 -15.02 2.35
C MET A 1 -12.04 -15.66 3.72
N ASN A 2 -11.00 -15.23 4.44
CA ASN A 2 -10.71 -15.73 5.78
C ASN A 2 -10.72 -14.53 6.73
N GLY A 3 -11.93 -14.06 7.06
CA GLY A 3 -12.14 -12.92 7.94
C GLY A 3 -11.92 -13.34 9.38
N GLN A 4 -10.74 -13.02 9.94
CA GLN A 4 -10.48 -13.24 11.34
C GLN A 4 -11.30 -12.26 12.19
N ASN A 5 -12.45 -12.74 12.65
CA ASN A 5 -13.38 -12.01 13.50
C ASN A 5 -12.80 -11.92 14.92
N ARG A 6 -12.06 -10.84 15.25
CA ARG A 6 -11.65 -10.56 16.63
C ARG A 6 -12.77 -9.83 17.35
N GLN A 7 -13.72 -10.57 17.90
CA GLN A 7 -14.62 -10.00 18.91
C GLN A 7 -13.85 -9.83 20.23
N THR A 8 -13.60 -8.58 20.61
CA THR A 8 -13.15 -8.29 21.98
C THR A 8 -14.38 -8.19 22.87
N LYS A 9 -14.42 -8.92 23.99
CA LYS A 9 -15.59 -8.97 24.90
C LYS A 9 -15.96 -7.61 25.54
N THR A 10 -15.18 -6.55 25.28
CA THR A 10 -15.26 -5.23 25.91
C THR A 10 -15.22 -4.06 24.92
N GLY A 11 -15.08 -4.30 23.62
CA GLY A 11 -14.95 -3.25 22.60
C GLY A 11 -15.86 -3.44 21.39
N ALA A 12 -15.65 -2.63 20.36
CA ALA A 12 -16.39 -2.73 19.11
C ALA A 12 -16.10 -4.04 18.35
N ALA A 13 -17.07 -4.50 17.55
CA ALA A 13 -16.85 -5.58 16.60
C ALA A 13 -16.02 -5.06 15.42
N VAL A 14 -14.85 -5.63 15.17
CA VAL A 14 -13.91 -5.14 14.13
C VAL A 14 -13.82 -6.13 12.97
N TYR A 15 -13.90 -5.61 11.75
CA TYR A 15 -13.85 -6.35 10.49
C TYR A 15 -12.83 -5.74 9.52
N GLY A 16 -12.09 -6.59 8.81
CA GLY A 16 -11.08 -6.15 7.83
C GLY A 16 -9.69 -5.93 8.43
N ASP A 17 -8.70 -5.72 7.56
CA ASP A 17 -7.30 -5.49 7.95
C ASP A 17 -6.86 -4.08 7.52
N PRO A 18 -6.61 -3.15 8.47
CA PRO A 18 -6.24 -1.78 8.16
C PRO A 18 -4.84 -1.71 7.52
N GLY A 19 -4.68 -0.93 6.45
CA GLY A 19 -3.38 -0.67 5.84
C GLY A 19 -2.78 -1.76 4.95
N ASP A 20 -3.37 -2.96 4.89
CA ASP A 20 -2.80 -4.10 4.13
C ASP A 20 -2.70 -3.81 2.62
N ARG A 21 -3.77 -3.25 2.05
CA ARG A 21 -3.83 -2.87 0.62
C ARG A 21 -2.86 -1.76 0.27
N ALA A 22 -2.71 -0.75 1.15
CA ALA A 22 -1.74 0.32 0.96
C ALA A 22 -0.31 -0.23 0.93
N ARG A 23 0.03 -1.19 1.82
CA ARG A 23 1.32 -1.88 1.84
C ARG A 23 1.56 -2.67 0.55
N LEU A 24 0.59 -3.48 0.12
CA LEU A 24 0.69 -4.29 -1.10
C LEU A 24 0.82 -3.42 -2.35
N ALA A 25 0.00 -2.39 -2.49
CA ALA A 25 0.05 -1.47 -3.63
C ALA A 25 1.38 -0.70 -3.69
N GLY A 26 1.94 -0.32 -2.53
CA GLY A 26 3.25 0.31 -2.44
C GLY A 26 4.38 -0.61 -2.90
N LEU A 27 4.36 -1.88 -2.51
CA LEU A 27 5.35 -2.87 -2.92
C LEU A 27 5.24 -3.18 -4.42
N MET A 28 4.03 -3.44 -4.92
CA MET A 28 3.79 -3.74 -6.33
C MET A 28 4.23 -2.59 -7.25
N ARG A 29 3.94 -1.34 -6.86
CA ARG A 29 4.35 -0.16 -7.63
C ARG A 29 5.85 0.15 -7.56
N ALA A 30 6.57 -0.42 -6.59
CA ALA A 30 8.02 -0.25 -6.45
C ALA A 30 8.83 -1.24 -7.29
N LEU A 31 8.25 -2.39 -7.65
CA LEU A 31 8.92 -3.47 -8.38
C LEU A 31 9.26 -3.12 -9.83
N GLY A 32 8.34 -2.52 -10.59
CA GLY A 32 8.51 -2.26 -12.02
C GLY A 32 9.81 -1.50 -12.38
N PRO A 33 10.09 -0.34 -11.77
CA PRO A 33 11.32 0.41 -12.04
C PRO A 33 12.60 -0.35 -11.65
N VAL A 34 12.55 -1.18 -10.61
CA VAL A 34 13.69 -1.98 -10.14
C VAL A 34 13.98 -3.10 -11.15
N LEU A 35 12.95 -3.84 -11.56
CA LEU A 35 13.06 -4.91 -12.56
C LEU A 35 13.58 -4.36 -13.90
N LEU A 36 13.12 -3.18 -14.31
CA LEU A 36 13.63 -2.50 -15.51
C LEU A 36 15.14 -2.22 -15.40
N GLY A 37 15.61 -1.69 -14.27
CA GLY A 37 17.03 -1.44 -14.07
C GLY A 37 17.88 -2.72 -14.07
N VAL A 38 17.38 -3.81 -13.49
CA VAL A 38 18.03 -5.14 -13.54
C VAL A 38 18.11 -5.66 -14.98
N ALA A 39 17.03 -5.56 -15.76
CA ALA A 39 17.02 -5.97 -17.16
C ALA A 39 18.03 -5.18 -18.01
N LEU A 40 18.10 -3.86 -17.82
CA LEU A 40 19.07 -3.00 -18.51
C LEU A 40 20.52 -3.35 -18.15
N ALA A 41 20.79 -3.66 -16.87
CA ALA A 41 22.11 -4.10 -16.44
C ALA A 41 22.51 -5.43 -17.09
N GLY A 42 21.60 -6.41 -17.17
CA GLY A 42 21.83 -7.67 -17.86
C GLY A 42 22.14 -7.48 -19.34
N ALA A 43 21.40 -6.61 -20.04
CA ALA A 43 21.64 -6.29 -21.45
C ALA A 43 23.01 -5.62 -21.65
N ALA A 44 23.42 -4.72 -20.74
CA ALA A 44 24.72 -4.05 -20.79
C ALA A 44 25.88 -5.04 -20.62
N LEU A 45 25.75 -6.02 -19.73
CA LEU A 45 26.72 -7.11 -19.55
C LEU A 45 26.84 -7.99 -20.80
N GLY A 46 25.72 -8.31 -21.45
CA GLY A 46 25.74 -9.02 -22.74
C GLY A 46 26.46 -8.22 -23.83
N LEU A 47 26.25 -6.90 -23.88
CA LEU A 47 26.93 -6.03 -24.85
C LEU A 47 28.44 -5.92 -24.59
N LEU A 48 28.87 -5.95 -23.32
CA LEU A 48 30.29 -5.93 -22.93
C LEU A 48 31.09 -7.07 -23.58
N ALA A 49 30.47 -8.24 -23.74
CA ALA A 49 31.10 -9.42 -24.35
C ALA A 49 31.33 -9.27 -25.87
N VAL A 50 30.58 -8.39 -26.54
CA VAL A 50 30.61 -8.23 -28.01
C VAL A 50 31.28 -6.91 -28.42
N ARG A 51 31.02 -5.82 -27.69
CA ARG A 51 31.54 -4.47 -27.96
C ARG A 51 31.91 -3.75 -26.66
N PRO A 52 33.16 -3.90 -26.16
CA PRO A 52 33.55 -3.40 -24.85
C PRO A 52 33.66 -1.87 -24.76
N ALA A 53 34.02 -1.19 -25.85
CA ALA A 53 34.18 0.27 -25.86
C ALA A 53 32.90 1.05 -25.48
N PRO A 54 31.72 0.80 -26.07
CA PRO A 54 30.48 1.45 -25.64
C PRO A 54 29.92 0.88 -24.32
N ALA A 55 30.30 -0.32 -23.92
CA ALA A 55 29.70 -1.01 -22.79
C ALA A 55 29.94 -0.32 -21.44
N GLY A 56 31.09 0.33 -21.25
CA GLY A 56 31.36 1.13 -20.04
C GLY A 56 30.36 2.28 -19.86
N ALA A 57 30.07 3.03 -20.93
CA ALA A 57 29.10 4.12 -20.90
C ALA A 57 27.67 3.61 -20.66
N VAL A 58 27.29 2.49 -21.29
CA VAL A 58 25.98 1.85 -21.09
C VAL A 58 25.82 1.34 -19.65
N LEU A 59 26.86 0.76 -19.06
CA LEU A 59 26.86 0.31 -17.66
C LEU A 59 26.69 1.47 -16.68
N LEU A 60 27.36 2.61 -16.92
CA LEU A 60 27.21 3.80 -16.07
C LEU A 60 25.79 4.38 -16.17
N LEU A 61 25.20 4.43 -17.37
CA LEU A 61 23.81 4.85 -17.56
C LEU A 61 22.83 3.87 -16.89
N ALA A 62 23.04 2.56 -17.02
CA ALA A 62 22.24 1.53 -16.35
C ALA A 62 22.33 1.64 -14.80
N ALA A 63 23.54 1.88 -14.26
CA ALA A 63 23.73 2.08 -12.83
C ALA A 63 23.04 3.37 -12.33
N ALA A 64 23.15 4.48 -13.06
CA ALA A 64 22.50 5.74 -12.72
C ALA A 64 20.97 5.61 -12.74
N THR A 65 20.41 5.01 -13.80
CA THR A 65 18.97 4.75 -13.92
C THR A 65 18.46 3.83 -12.81
N PHE A 66 19.15 2.73 -12.53
CA PHE A 66 18.81 1.84 -11.41
C PHE A 66 18.84 2.58 -10.08
N TRP A 67 19.88 3.39 -9.81
CA TRP A 67 19.99 4.15 -8.56
C TRP A 67 18.84 5.15 -8.38
N VAL A 68 18.49 5.89 -9.44
CA VAL A 68 17.35 6.81 -9.41
C VAL A 68 16.04 6.05 -9.19
N ALA A 69 15.85 4.93 -9.90
CA ALA A 69 14.67 4.07 -9.76
C ALA A 69 14.55 3.53 -8.33
N ALA A 70 15.63 2.97 -7.77
CA ALA A 70 15.67 2.45 -6.41
C ALA A 70 15.35 3.54 -5.37
N ARG A 71 15.93 4.73 -5.50
CA ARG A 71 15.64 5.86 -4.59
C ARG A 71 14.18 6.30 -4.64
N ARG A 72 13.61 6.42 -5.84
CA ARG A 72 12.21 6.78 -6.02
C ARG A 72 11.26 5.70 -5.51
N SER A 73 11.56 4.43 -5.79
CA SER A 73 10.83 3.28 -5.26
C SER A 73 10.86 3.25 -3.74
N ALA A 74 12.03 3.44 -3.11
CA ALA A 74 12.15 3.47 -1.67
C ALA A 74 11.36 4.62 -1.02
N ALA A 75 11.38 5.81 -1.61
CA ALA A 75 10.58 6.94 -1.15
C ALA A 75 9.08 6.65 -1.25
N ARG A 76 8.65 6.03 -2.35
CA ARG A 76 7.26 5.62 -2.59
C ARG A 76 6.80 4.58 -1.56
N VAL A 77 7.58 3.53 -1.34
CA VAL A 77 7.28 2.50 -0.33
C VAL A 77 7.12 3.14 1.05
N ARG A 78 8.03 4.04 1.45
CA ARG A 78 7.91 4.74 2.73
C ARG A 78 6.61 5.54 2.84
N ALA A 79 6.19 6.23 1.78
CA ALA A 79 4.94 6.97 1.78
C ALA A 79 3.72 6.05 1.94
N PHE A 80 3.67 4.92 1.24
CA PHE A 80 2.60 3.93 1.39
C PHE A 80 2.56 3.32 2.79
N PHE A 81 3.71 2.95 3.34
CA PHE A 81 3.81 2.43 4.72
C PHE A 81 3.44 3.49 5.77
N LYS A 82 3.73 4.78 5.50
CA LYS A 82 3.29 5.88 6.34
C LYS A 82 1.77 6.00 6.36
N GLY A 83 1.13 5.91 5.19
CA GLY A 83 -0.32 5.85 5.06
C GLY A 83 -0.93 4.69 5.82
N ALA A 84 -0.46 3.46 5.56
CA ALA A 84 -0.91 2.24 6.23
C ALA A 84 -0.81 2.33 7.76
N ARG A 85 0.28 2.92 8.29
CA ARG A 85 0.44 3.12 9.73
C ARG A 85 -0.49 4.19 10.31
N GLY A 86 -0.93 5.15 9.48
CA GLY A 86 -2.01 6.06 9.84
C GLY A 86 -3.31 5.28 10.04
N GLU A 87 -3.69 4.47 9.05
CA GLU A 87 -4.88 3.62 9.10
C GLU A 87 -4.86 2.68 10.31
N GLU A 88 -3.74 2.02 10.60
CA GLU A 88 -3.58 1.15 11.77
C GLU A 88 -3.80 1.89 13.10
N ARG A 89 -3.32 3.13 13.21
CA ARG A 89 -3.49 3.94 14.43
C ARG A 89 -4.95 4.35 14.63
N VAL A 90 -5.63 4.74 13.56
CA VAL A 90 -7.06 5.08 13.62
C VAL A 90 -7.88 3.83 13.92
N ALA A 91 -7.59 2.70 13.28
CA ALA A 91 -8.22 1.42 13.57
C ALA A 91 -8.06 1.00 15.03
N ALA A 92 -6.87 1.18 15.61
CA ALA A 92 -6.63 0.92 17.02
C ALA A 92 -7.51 1.78 17.95
N VAL A 93 -7.73 3.05 17.61
CA VAL A 93 -8.64 3.94 18.36
C VAL A 93 -10.11 3.51 18.17
N LEU A 94 -10.50 3.19 16.94
CA LEU A 94 -11.88 2.74 16.66
C LEU A 94 -12.21 1.41 17.36
N ALA A 95 -11.23 0.55 17.57
CA ALA A 95 -11.40 -0.69 18.33
C ALA A 95 -11.72 -0.45 19.82
N THR A 96 -11.43 0.73 20.37
CA THR A 96 -11.76 1.07 21.77
C THR A 96 -13.17 1.62 21.94
N LEU A 97 -13.96 1.73 20.86
CA LEU A 97 -15.37 2.10 20.95
C LEU A 97 -16.14 1.07 21.80
N PRO A 98 -17.19 1.50 22.52
CA PRO A 98 -17.93 0.62 23.41
C PRO A 98 -18.68 -0.48 22.62
N PRO A 99 -19.13 -1.54 23.31
CA PRO A 99 -20.00 -2.54 22.71
C PRO A 99 -21.23 -1.92 22.05
N GLY A 100 -21.68 -2.49 20.93
CA GLY A 100 -22.77 -1.96 20.11
C GLY A 100 -22.28 -1.14 18.90
N PHE A 101 -20.98 -0.89 18.81
CA PHE A 101 -20.34 -0.40 17.60
C PHE A 101 -19.75 -1.55 16.78
N ALA A 102 -19.87 -1.44 15.45
CA ALA A 102 -19.21 -2.28 14.47
C ALA A 102 -18.33 -1.41 13.56
N VAL A 103 -17.09 -1.81 13.38
CA VAL A 103 -16.08 -1.08 12.61
C VAL A 103 -15.59 -1.98 11.48
N PHE A 104 -15.66 -1.46 10.25
CA PHE A 104 -15.19 -2.13 9.04
C PHE A 104 -14.01 -1.35 8.47
N HIS A 105 -12.92 -2.02 8.14
CA HIS A 105 -11.72 -1.43 7.55
C HIS A 105 -11.55 -1.89 6.10
N GLY A 106 -11.12 -0.98 5.21
CA GLY A 106 -10.83 -1.29 3.80
C GLY A 106 -12.05 -1.84 3.06
N VAL A 107 -13.14 -1.06 3.06
CA VAL A 107 -14.42 -1.47 2.48
C VAL A 107 -14.46 -1.17 0.99
N ASP A 108 -14.39 -2.23 0.19
CA ASP A 108 -14.42 -2.15 -1.27
C ASP A 108 -15.72 -1.52 -1.78
N GLY A 109 -15.59 -0.55 -2.68
CA GLY A 109 -16.69 0.09 -3.39
C GLY A 109 -17.28 -0.73 -4.53
N GLY A 110 -17.64 -1.99 -4.27
CA GLY A 110 -18.16 -2.93 -5.27
C GLY A 110 -19.27 -2.34 -6.17
N PRO A 111 -19.59 -2.99 -7.30
CA PRO A 111 -20.55 -2.49 -8.28
C PRO A 111 -21.93 -2.25 -7.64
N GLY A 112 -22.24 -0.98 -7.37
CA GLY A 112 -23.44 -0.55 -6.65
C GLY A 112 -23.18 0.52 -5.59
N MET A 113 -21.96 0.61 -5.06
CA MET A 113 -21.60 1.56 -3.99
C MET A 113 -20.99 2.84 -4.56
N ARG A 114 -21.85 3.83 -4.89
CA ARG A 114 -21.44 5.12 -5.48
C ARG A 114 -20.41 5.89 -4.66
N LEU A 115 -20.45 5.76 -3.33
CA LEU A 115 -19.54 6.44 -2.41
C LEU A 115 -18.07 6.00 -2.58
N ALA A 116 -17.85 4.82 -3.16
CA ALA A 116 -16.54 4.18 -3.30
C ALA A 116 -16.24 3.81 -4.77
N ALA A 117 -16.91 4.47 -5.72
CA ALA A 117 -16.80 4.17 -7.16
C ALA A 117 -15.40 4.35 -7.78
N ARG A 118 -14.44 4.94 -7.05
CA ARG A 118 -13.05 5.17 -7.50
C ARG A 118 -11.99 4.82 -6.46
N GLY A 119 -12.36 4.20 -5.34
CA GLY A 119 -11.44 3.98 -4.24
C GLY A 119 -12.04 3.13 -3.13
N ASP A 120 -11.16 2.65 -2.27
CA ASP A 120 -11.54 1.95 -1.04
C ASP A 120 -11.98 2.97 0.02
N ILE A 121 -12.84 2.56 0.94
CA ILE A 121 -13.15 3.36 2.13
C ILE A 121 -12.28 2.86 3.28
N ASP A 122 -11.48 3.76 3.88
CA ASP A 122 -10.58 3.40 4.96
C ASP A 122 -11.32 2.75 6.12
N HIS A 123 -12.35 3.41 6.67
CA HIS A 123 -13.16 2.85 7.75
C HIS A 123 -14.65 3.23 7.66
N ILE A 124 -15.53 2.28 7.97
CA ILE A 124 -16.95 2.50 8.22
C ILE A 124 -17.26 2.11 9.66
N VAL A 125 -17.88 3.02 10.40
CA VAL A 125 -18.33 2.78 11.78
C VAL A 125 -19.85 2.77 11.79
N ILE A 126 -20.45 1.72 12.34
CA ILE A 126 -21.88 1.57 12.54
C ILE A 126 -22.11 1.50 14.04
N GLY A 127 -23.01 2.34 14.56
CA GLY A 127 -23.36 2.35 15.97
C GLY A 127 -24.80 2.77 16.21
N PRO A 128 -25.23 2.86 17.48
CA PRO A 128 -26.63 3.13 17.81
C PRO A 128 -27.17 4.45 17.26
N ALA A 129 -26.28 5.45 17.09
CA ALA A 129 -26.63 6.77 16.60
C ALA A 129 -26.48 6.95 15.08
N GLY A 130 -26.04 5.92 14.34
CA GLY A 130 -25.96 5.98 12.87
C GLY A 130 -24.72 5.32 12.26
N VAL A 131 -24.37 5.80 11.07
CA VAL A 131 -23.25 5.30 10.26
C VAL A 131 -22.31 6.45 9.94
N TRP A 132 -21.01 6.23 10.14
CA TRP A 132 -19.95 7.18 9.84
C TRP A 132 -18.94 6.57 8.87
N VAL A 133 -18.49 7.38 7.92
CA VAL A 133 -17.35 7.07 7.06
C VAL A 133 -16.16 7.88 7.58
N VAL A 134 -15.07 7.18 7.90
CA VAL A 134 -13.86 7.77 8.46
C VAL A 134 -12.72 7.52 7.49
N GLU A 135 -12.20 8.62 6.94
CA GLU A 135 -11.03 8.64 6.06
C GLU A 135 -9.78 8.99 6.88
N THR A 136 -8.67 8.31 6.61
CA THR A 136 -7.42 8.47 7.34
C THR A 136 -6.33 9.06 6.45
N LYS A 137 -5.74 10.18 6.89
CA LYS A 137 -4.51 10.71 6.28
C LYS A 137 -3.39 10.89 7.28
N CYS A 138 -2.19 10.46 6.88
CA CYS A 138 -0.95 10.65 7.64
C CYS A 138 0.04 11.51 6.83
N TRP A 139 0.21 12.78 7.23
CA TRP A 139 0.97 13.81 6.49
C TRP A 139 2.43 13.83 6.87
#